data_AF-A0AAN8C882-F1
#
_entry.id   AF-A0AAN8C882-F1
#
_cell.length_a   1.000
_cell.length_b   1.000
_cell.length_c   1.000
_cell.angle_alpha   90.00
_cell.angle_beta   90.00
_cell.angle_gamma   90.00
#
_symmetry.space_group_name_H-M   'P 1'
#
loop_
_entity.id
_entity.type
_entity.pdbx_description
1 polymer ?
#
loop_
_entity_poly.entity_id
_entity_poly.type
_entity_poly.pdbx_seq_one_letter_code
_entity_poly.pdbx_strand_id
1 'polypeptide(L)'
;MATSSPCVVISDDEQGYDLDLFCIPKHYAEDLDRVYIPHGLILDRTERLAREIMKEMGGAPHCGPLCAQRWLQILCRPAGLHQGTEQEQ
;
A
#
# COMPACT_ATOMS: atom_id res chain seq x y z
N MET A 1 17.46 -18.50 9.53
CA MET A 1 17.33 -17.09 9.96
C MET A 1 16.59 -16.36 8.87
N ALA A 2 15.31 -16.02 9.07
CA ALA A 2 14.59 -15.18 8.13
C ALA A 2 15.31 -13.84 8.03
N THR A 3 15.89 -13.53 6.89
CA THR A 3 16.47 -12.21 6.64
C THR A 3 15.30 -11.25 6.54
N SER A 4 15.00 -10.53 7.62
CA SER A 4 13.94 -9.51 7.62
C SER A 4 14.23 -8.53 6.49
N SER A 5 13.32 -8.43 5.52
CA SER A 5 13.37 -7.32 4.59
C SER A 5 13.25 -6.04 5.42
N PRO A 6 14.17 -5.07 5.23
CA PRO A 6 14.12 -3.86 6.05
C PRO A 6 12.77 -3.17 5.84
N CYS A 7 12.15 -2.70 6.92
CA CYS A 7 10.97 -1.84 6.78
C CYS A 7 11.37 -0.55 6.05
N VAL A 8 10.40 0.15 5.47
CA VAL A 8 10.67 1.49 4.94
C VAL A 8 10.85 2.40 6.15
N VAL A 9 12.07 2.91 6.35
CA VAL A 9 12.39 3.86 7.41
C VAL A 9 12.12 5.25 6.88
N ILE A 10 11.24 5.99 7.56
CA ILE A 10 10.98 7.40 7.31
C ILE A 10 11.77 8.17 8.36
N SER A 11 12.64 9.08 7.92
CA SER A 11 13.45 9.89 8.82
C SER A 11 12.60 10.91 9.57
N ASP A 12 13.04 11.31 10.76
CA ASP A 12 12.35 12.35 11.54
C ASP A 12 12.39 13.74 10.86
N ASP A 13 13.36 13.96 9.98
CA ASP A 13 13.52 15.16 9.16
C ASP A 13 12.72 15.14 7.83
N GLU A 14 11.98 14.05 7.56
CA GLU A 14 11.11 13.97 6.38
C GLU A 14 10.03 15.04 6.47
N GLN A 15 9.89 15.86 5.44
CA GLN A 15 8.92 16.96 5.43
C GLN A 15 7.61 16.57 4.74
N GLY A 16 7.53 15.39 4.12
CA GLY A 16 6.35 14.97 3.37
C GLY A 16 6.13 15.78 2.09
N TYR A 17 5.04 15.46 1.40
CA TYR A 17 4.70 16.01 0.10
C TYR A 17 3.55 17.02 0.18
N ASP A 18 3.60 18.03 -0.67
CA ASP A 18 2.54 19.04 -0.81
C ASP A 18 1.21 18.39 -1.26
N LEU A 19 0.09 18.91 -0.75
CA LEU A 19 -1.25 18.41 -1.07
C LEU A 19 -1.62 18.64 -2.54
N ASP A 20 -1.10 19.70 -3.17
CA ASP A 20 -1.40 20.06 -4.56
C ASP A 20 -0.88 19.01 -5.57
N LEU A 21 0.00 18.11 -5.12
CA LEU A 21 0.52 16.99 -5.90
C LEU A 21 -0.45 15.79 -5.93
N PHE A 22 -1.53 15.82 -5.14
CA PHE A 22 -2.47 14.70 -4.98
C PHE A 22 -3.93 15.12 -5.14
N CYS A 23 -4.78 14.14 -5.43
CA CYS A 23 -6.22 14.33 -5.39
C CYS A 23 -6.72 14.11 -3.96
N ILE A 24 -6.79 15.18 -3.16
CA ILE A 24 -7.30 15.15 -1.79
C ILE A 24 -8.81 15.48 -1.77
N PRO A 25 -9.65 14.76 -1.01
CA PRO A 25 -11.05 15.13 -0.84
C PRO A 25 -11.19 16.55 -0.30
N LYS A 26 -12.07 17.35 -0.92
CA LYS A 26 -12.22 18.79 -0.63
C LYS A 26 -12.54 19.09 0.83
N HIS A 27 -13.31 18.22 1.50
CA HIS A 27 -13.67 18.38 2.90
C HIS A 27 -12.51 18.16 3.89
N TYR A 28 -11.34 17.70 3.42
CA TYR A 28 -10.11 17.60 4.21
C TYR A 28 -9.03 18.61 3.78
N ALA A 29 -9.31 19.48 2.82
CA ALA A 29 -8.31 20.40 2.28
C ALA A 29 -7.77 21.39 3.32
N GLU A 30 -8.56 21.72 4.35
CA GLU A 30 -8.17 22.61 5.44
C GLU A 30 -7.62 21.88 6.67
N ASP A 31 -7.85 20.56 6.77
CA ASP A 31 -7.46 19.75 7.94
C ASP A 31 -6.11 19.03 7.74
N LEU A 32 -5.58 19.04 6.52
CA LEU A 32 -4.33 18.40 6.16
C LEU A 32 -3.29 19.45 5.83
N ASP A 33 -2.04 19.19 6.20
CA ASP A 33 -0.90 20.04 5.84
C ASP A 33 -0.09 19.38 4.71
N ARG A 34 0.26 18.09 4.87
CA ARG A 34 1.10 17.35 3.93
C ARG A 34 0.76 15.87 3.86
N VAL A 35 1.03 15.24 2.72
CA VAL A 35 0.97 13.79 2.56
C VAL A 35 2.32 13.19 2.97
N TYR A 36 2.34 12.38 4.03
CA TYR A 36 3.58 11.74 4.49
C TYR A 36 3.92 10.45 3.73
N ILE A 37 2.91 9.63 3.44
CA ILE A 37 3.07 8.37 2.71
C ILE A 37 2.02 8.31 1.59
N PRO A 38 2.42 8.52 0.33
CA PRO A 38 1.55 8.36 -0.84
C PRO A 38 0.93 6.97 -0.92
N HIS A 39 -0.33 6.90 -1.37
CA HIS A 39 -1.04 5.63 -1.54
C HIS A 39 -0.29 4.64 -2.44
N GLY A 40 0.35 5.12 -3.52
CA GLY A 40 1.17 4.27 -4.40
C GLY A 40 2.33 3.59 -3.66
N LEU A 41 3.03 4.31 -2.77
CA LEU A 41 4.13 3.74 -1.98
C LEU A 41 3.65 2.68 -0.99
N ILE A 42 2.45 2.84 -0.42
CA ILE A 42 1.82 1.84 0.44
C ILE A 42 1.52 0.57 -0.36
N LEU A 43 0.96 0.71 -1.56
CA LEU A 43 0.65 -0.42 -2.44
C LEU A 43 1.92 -1.17 -2.86
N ASP A 44 2.95 -0.44 -3.31
CA ASP A 44 4.23 -1.02 -3.73
C ASP A 44 4.87 -1.83 -2.60
N ARG A 45 4.89 -1.29 -1.37
CA ARG A 45 5.45 -2.01 -0.23
C ARG A 45 4.58 -3.20 0.16
N THR A 46 3.25 -3.06 0.12
CA THR A 46 2.31 -4.15 0.42
C THR A 46 2.46 -5.30 -0.57
N GLU A 47 2.61 -5.00 -1.87
CA GLU A 47 2.86 -6.01 -2.89
C GLU A 47 4.17 -6.76 -2.61
N ARG A 48 5.24 -6.02 -2.31
CA ARG A 48 6.55 -6.60 -2.04
C ARG A 48 6.54 -7.46 -0.77
N LEU A 49 5.87 -7.00 0.29
CA LEU A 49 5.65 -7.76 1.52
C LEU A 49 4.85 -9.04 1.25
N ALA A 50 3.79 -8.97 0.44
CA ALA A 50 3.02 -10.15 0.06
C ALA A 50 3.89 -11.18 -0.65
N ARG A 51 4.76 -10.77 -1.58
CA ARG A 51 5.71 -11.66 -2.27
C ARG A 51 6.73 -12.30 -1.32
N GLU A 52 7.25 -11.52 -0.38
CA GLU A 52 8.19 -12.01 0.63
C GLU A 52 7.54 -13.06 1.55
N ILE A 53 6.33 -12.77 2.05
CA ILE A 53 5.53 -13.71 2.85
C ILE A 53 5.23 -14.99 2.06
N MET A 54 4.80 -14.87 0.79
CA MET A 54 4.56 -16.03 -0.06
C MET A 54 5.82 -16.87 -0.30
N LYS A 55 6.97 -16.21 -0.47
CA LYS A 55 8.27 -16.89 -0.63
C LYS A 55 8.69 -17.62 0.65
N GLU A 56 8.43 -17.04 1.82
CA GLU A 56 8.76 -17.64 3.12
C GLU A 56 7.79 -18.79 3.48
N MET A 57 6.49 -18.62 3.20
CA MET A 57 5.47 -19.64 3.47
C MET A 57 5.43 -20.77 2.44
N GLY A 58 5.98 -20.58 1.23
CA GLY A 58 6.05 -21.61 0.18
C GLY A 58 6.92 -22.83 0.53
N GLY A 59 7.64 -22.80 1.67
CA GLY A 59 8.36 -23.96 2.23
C GLY A 59 7.60 -24.70 3.34
N ALA A 60 6.41 -24.23 3.76
CA ALA A 60 5.65 -24.79 4.87
C ALA A 60 4.37 -25.51 4.38
N PRO A 61 4.21 -26.83 4.61
CA PRO A 61 3.13 -27.63 4.02
C PRO A 61 1.72 -27.40 4.62
N HIS A 62 1.49 -26.33 5.37
CA HIS A 62 0.26 -26.11 6.15
C HIS A 62 -0.36 -24.71 5.99
N CYS A 63 0.08 -23.90 5.02
CA CYS A 63 -0.63 -22.67 4.69
C CYS A 63 -1.84 -23.00 3.79
N GLY A 64 -3.05 -22.96 4.36
CA GLY A 64 -4.27 -23.30 3.64
C GLY A 64 -4.59 -22.39 2.44
N PRO A 65 -5.44 -22.85 1.49
CA PRO A 65 -5.75 -22.17 0.23
C PRO A 65 -6.37 -20.77 0.38
N LEU A 66 -6.98 -20.48 1.53
CA LEU A 66 -7.60 -19.19 1.84
C LEU A 66 -6.58 -18.05 1.98
N CYS A 67 -5.39 -18.36 2.50
CA CYS A 67 -4.33 -17.37 2.70
C CYS A 67 -3.80 -16.91 1.34
N ALA A 68 -3.48 -17.87 0.46
CA ALA A 68 -2.96 -17.59 -0.88
C ALA A 68 -3.97 -16.82 -1.75
N GLN A 69 -5.28 -17.09 -1.63
CA GLN A 69 -6.32 -16.39 -2.38
C GLN A 69 -6.44 -14.91 -2.00
N ARG A 70 -6.31 -14.56 -0.72
CA ARG A 70 -6.35 -13.14 -0.30
C ARG A 70 -5.12 -12.36 -0.76
N TRP A 71 -3.95 -12.98 -0.78
CA TRP A 71 -2.71 -12.37 -1.28
C TRP A 71 -2.67 -12.27 -2.80
N LEU A 72 -3.21 -13.26 -3.51
CA LEU A 72 -3.33 -13.20 -4.96
C LEU A 72 -4.26 -12.06 -5.40
N GLN A 73 -5.31 -11.73 -4.63
CA GLN A 73 -6.15 -10.56 -4.91
C GLN A 73 -5.39 -9.23 -4.75
N ILE A 74 -4.39 -9.15 -3.87
CA ILE A 74 -3.52 -7.96 -3.75
C ILE A 74 -2.57 -7.87 -4.95
N LEU A 75 -2.05 -9.00 -5.43
CA LEU A 75 -1.09 -9.08 -6.55
C LEU A 75 -1.73 -8.98 -7.94
N CYS A 76 -2.95 -9.51 -8.09
CA CYS A 76 -3.67 -9.65 -9.36
C CYS A 76 -4.83 -8.67 -9.51
N ARG A 77 -5.09 -7.76 -8.54
CA ARG A 77 -6.02 -6.66 -8.79
C ARG A 77 -5.29 -5.62 -9.63
N PRO A 78 -5.56 -5.51 -10.94
CA PRO A 78 -4.98 -4.43 -11.72
C PRO A 78 -5.40 -3.11 -11.07
N ALA A 79 -4.43 -2.19 -10.96
CA ALA A 79 -4.63 -0.83 -10.48
C ALA A 79 -5.50 -0.01 -11.47
N GLY A 80 -6.71 -0.47 -11.76
CA GLY A 80 -7.56 0.02 -12.82
C GLY A 80 -9.03 -0.26 -12.54
N LEU A 81 -9.59 0.41 -11.52
CA LEU A 81 -10.88 1.12 -11.59
C LEU A 81 -11.17 1.75 -10.22
N HIS A 82 -10.63 2.95 -10.00
CA HIS A 82 -11.30 3.95 -9.18
C HIS A 82 -10.94 5.33 -9.73
N GLN A 83 -11.24 5.53 -11.03
CA GLN A 83 -11.56 6.88 -11.48
C GLN A 83 -12.87 7.24 -10.79
N GLY A 84 -12.78 8.12 -9.80
CA GLY A 84 -13.93 8.73 -9.17
C GLY A 84 -14.70 9.54 -10.20
N THR A 85 -15.80 8.98 -10.68
CA THR A 85 -16.96 9.74 -11.14
C THR A 85 -18.05 9.63 -10.10
N GLU A 86 -17.78 10.09 -8.88
CA GLU A 86 -18.79 10.41 -7.86
C GLU A 86 -18.33 11.67 -7.12
N GLN A 87 -18.63 12.83 -7.70
CA GLN A 87 -19.01 14.03 -6.94
C GLN A 87 -20.36 14.45 -7.50
N GLU A 88 -21.41 13.80 -7.00
CA GLU A 88 -22.73 14.41 -6.86
C GLU A 88 -22.79 15.01 -5.46
N GLN A 89 -23.25 16.27 -5.40
CA GLN A 89 -23.39 17.21 -4.28
C GLN A 89 -22.18 18.08 -3.93
#